data_AF-A0A963VXS9-F1
#
_entry.id   AF-A0A963VXS9-F1
#
_cell.length_a   1.000
_cell.length_b   1.000
_cell.length_c   1.000
_cell.angle_alpha   90.00
_cell.angle_beta   90.00
_cell.angle_gamma   90.00
#
_symmetry.space_group_name_H-M   'P 1'
#
loop_
_entity.id
_entity.type
_entity.pdbx_description
1 polymer ?
#
loop_
_entity_poly.entity_id
_entity_poly.type
_entity_poly.pdbx_seq_one_letter_code
_entity_poly.pdbx_strand_id
1 'polypeptide(L)'
;MTARIIDGKAEAGALRARIKDEVAAFQAQHGLLPGLKVIIVGDDPASRTYTRTKTRNAEEVGMNGELIELPSDTTSERLLAEIARLNEDPATHGILVQLPLPPQIDEAAVLIAVRPDKDVDGFHPMNVGRLFSAGRAIPEHLLVPCTPYGCLHLLRRTLDAAALAKAHAVVVGRSNIVG
;
A
#
# COMPACT_ATOMS: atom_id res chain seq x y z
N MET A 1 12.47 18.26 -29.22
CA MET A 1 12.00 16.90 -28.84
C MET A 1 10.81 17.08 -27.91
N THR A 2 9.71 16.36 -28.14
CA THR A 2 8.55 16.35 -27.25
C THR A 2 8.66 15.19 -26.27
N ALA A 3 8.30 15.40 -25.01
CA ALA A 3 8.29 14.32 -24.03
C ALA A 3 7.26 13.24 -24.39
N ARG A 4 7.58 11.98 -24.09
CA ARG A 4 6.61 10.88 -24.14
C ARG A 4 5.79 10.88 -22.87
N ILE A 5 4.46 10.82 -23.00
CA ILE A 5 3.56 10.71 -21.85
C ILE A 5 3.66 9.30 -21.26
N ILE A 6 3.86 9.21 -19.94
CA ILE A 6 3.69 7.98 -19.16
C ILE A 6 2.25 7.96 -18.66
N ASP A 7 1.40 7.16 -19.30
CA ASP A 7 -0.02 7.06 -18.94
C ASP A 7 -0.23 6.10 -17.75
N GLY A 8 -0.06 6.62 -16.54
CA GLY A 8 -0.27 5.85 -15.31
C GLY A 8 -1.70 5.36 -15.13
N LYS A 9 -2.70 6.00 -15.75
CA LYS A 9 -4.11 5.57 -15.66
C LYS A 9 -4.32 4.30 -16.46
N ALA A 10 -3.80 4.25 -17.69
CA ALA A 10 -3.85 3.06 -18.52
C ALA A 10 -3.10 1.89 -17.87
N GLU A 11 -1.90 2.13 -17.35
CA GLU A 11 -1.09 1.09 -16.68
C GLU A 11 -1.78 0.55 -15.42
N ALA A 12 -2.33 1.43 -14.57
CA ALA A 12 -3.07 1.00 -13.39
C ALA A 12 -4.34 0.21 -13.75
N GLY A 13 -5.02 0.56 -14.85
CA GLY A 13 -6.16 -0.19 -15.36
C GLY A 13 -5.78 -1.61 -15.81
N ALA A 14 -4.70 -1.73 -16.59
CA ALA A 14 -4.17 -3.02 -17.02
C ALA A 14 -3.71 -3.88 -15.84
N LEU A 15 -3.09 -3.27 -14.82
CA LEU A 15 -2.69 -3.96 -13.60
C LEU A 15 -3.89 -4.49 -12.82
N ARG A 16 -4.95 -3.68 -12.62
CA ARG A 16 -6.18 -4.14 -11.95
C ARG A 16 -6.86 -5.28 -12.69
N ALA A 17 -6.90 -5.24 -14.03
CA ALA A 17 -7.46 -6.33 -14.82
C ALA A 17 -6.73 -7.65 -14.56
N ARG A 18 -5.39 -7.64 -14.56
CA ARG A 18 -4.59 -8.84 -14.25
C ARG A 18 -4.82 -9.34 -12.83
N ILE A 19 -4.79 -8.42 -11.84
CA ILE A 19 -5.03 -8.77 -10.43
C ILE A 19 -6.42 -9.39 -10.26
N LYS A 20 -7.45 -8.88 -10.97
CA LYS A 20 -8.79 -9.45 -10.92
C LYS A 20 -8.83 -10.90 -11.37
N ASP A 21 -8.13 -11.22 -12.46
CA ASP A 21 -8.04 -12.60 -12.97
C ASP A 21 -7.28 -13.50 -11.98
N GLU A 22 -6.20 -12.99 -11.38
CA GLU A 22 -5.42 -13.70 -10.35
C GLU A 22 -6.23 -13.98 -9.08
N VAL A 23 -6.99 -12.99 -8.59
CA VAL A 23 -7.88 -13.14 -7.42
C VAL A 23 -8.99 -14.15 -7.71
N ALA A 24 -9.60 -14.10 -8.90
CA ALA A 24 -10.64 -15.06 -9.28
C ALA A 24 -10.08 -16.50 -9.36
N ALA A 25 -8.88 -16.68 -9.93
CA ALA A 25 -8.21 -17.97 -9.96
C ALA A 25 -7.85 -18.47 -8.56
N PHE A 26 -7.32 -17.59 -7.71
CA PHE A 26 -6.99 -17.91 -6.32
C PHE A 26 -8.23 -18.35 -5.52
N GLN A 27 -9.34 -17.62 -5.66
CA GLN A 27 -10.60 -17.97 -5.01
C GLN A 27 -11.13 -19.32 -5.50
N ALA A 28 -11.10 -19.58 -6.81
CA ALA A 28 -11.54 -20.85 -7.38
C ALA A 28 -10.69 -22.04 -6.89
N GLN A 29 -9.40 -21.83 -6.71
CA GLN A 29 -8.46 -22.87 -6.29
C GLN A 29 -8.49 -23.14 -4.78
N HIS A 30 -8.64 -22.10 -3.96
CA HIS A 30 -8.46 -22.19 -2.51
C HIS A 30 -9.72 -21.94 -1.69
N GLY A 31 -10.80 -21.42 -2.29
CA GLY A 31 -12.01 -21.03 -1.58
C GLY A 31 -11.81 -19.84 -0.63
N LEU A 32 -10.71 -19.10 -0.78
CA LEU A 32 -10.33 -17.96 0.06
C LEU A 32 -10.32 -16.67 -0.76
N LEU A 33 -10.69 -15.56 -0.11
CA LEU A 33 -10.60 -14.22 -0.68
C LEU A 33 -9.50 -13.42 0.03
N PRO A 34 -8.57 -12.78 -0.70
CA PRO A 34 -7.66 -11.82 -0.10
C PRO A 34 -8.46 -10.68 0.55
N GLY A 35 -8.03 -10.24 1.72
CA GLY A 35 -8.74 -9.25 2.53
C GLY A 35 -7.88 -8.02 2.79
N LEU A 36 -8.40 -6.84 2.43
CA LEU A 36 -7.76 -5.55 2.63
C LEU A 36 -8.61 -4.70 3.57
N LYS A 37 -8.01 -4.26 4.69
CA LYS A 37 -8.64 -3.40 5.68
C LYS A 37 -7.98 -2.03 5.66
N VAL A 38 -8.77 -1.00 5.41
CA VAL A 38 -8.31 0.38 5.32
C VAL A 38 -8.87 1.13 6.51
N ILE A 39 -8.02 1.68 7.36
CA ILE A 39 -8.40 2.47 8.53
C ILE A 39 -8.21 3.95 8.22
N ILE A 40 -9.22 4.76 8.53
CA ILE A 40 -9.14 6.22 8.53
C ILE A 40 -9.56 6.76 9.90
N VAL A 41 -8.85 7.77 10.39
CA VAL A 41 -9.18 8.46 11.64
C VAL A 41 -9.46 9.93 11.36
N GLY A 42 -10.69 10.36 11.62
CA GLY A 42 -11.17 11.71 11.35
C GLY A 42 -11.69 11.91 9.92
N ASP A 43 -11.87 13.17 9.55
CA ASP A 43 -12.73 13.57 8.42
C ASP A 43 -12.00 14.37 7.33
N ASP A 44 -10.68 14.26 7.21
CA ASP A 44 -9.94 14.93 6.14
C ASP A 44 -10.49 14.53 4.75
N PRO A 45 -11.05 15.47 3.95
CA PRO A 45 -11.74 15.14 2.70
C PRO A 45 -10.85 14.45 1.66
N ALA A 46 -9.58 14.80 1.62
CA ALA A 46 -8.61 14.19 0.71
C ALA A 46 -8.36 12.72 1.12
N SER A 47 -8.13 12.47 2.41
CA SER A 47 -7.98 11.14 3.00
C SER A 47 -9.21 10.25 2.78
N ARG A 48 -10.43 10.79 2.92
CA ARG A 48 -11.66 10.03 2.65
C ARG A 48 -11.78 9.61 1.18
N THR A 49 -11.44 10.52 0.26
CA THR A 49 -11.47 10.20 -1.19
C THR A 49 -10.46 9.11 -1.53
N TYR A 50 -9.27 9.21 -0.96
CA TYR A 50 -8.19 8.25 -1.19
C TYR A 50 -8.53 6.86 -0.64
N THR A 51 -8.98 6.77 0.61
CA THR A 51 -9.31 5.51 1.28
C THR A 51 -10.52 4.81 0.67
N ARG A 52 -11.55 5.57 0.27
CA ARG A 52 -12.68 5.05 -0.52
C ARG A 52 -12.22 4.50 -1.86
N THR A 53 -11.30 5.18 -2.53
CA THR A 53 -10.73 4.69 -3.80
C THR A 53 -9.94 3.40 -3.60
N LYS A 54 -9.12 3.28 -2.55
CA LYS A 54 -8.39 2.04 -2.24
C LYS A 54 -9.34 0.87 -1.96
N THR A 55 -10.37 1.11 -1.15
CA THR A 55 -11.40 0.09 -0.84
C THR A 55 -12.15 -0.34 -2.08
N ARG A 56 -12.64 0.61 -2.88
CA ARG A 56 -13.34 0.34 -4.14
C ARG A 56 -12.45 -0.43 -5.12
N ASN A 57 -11.17 -0.06 -5.26
CA ASN A 57 -10.25 -0.77 -6.14
C ASN A 57 -10.03 -2.23 -5.70
N ALA A 58 -10.04 -2.52 -4.39
CA ALA A 58 -9.95 -3.88 -3.87
C ALA A 58 -11.20 -4.69 -4.20
N GLU A 59 -12.39 -4.11 -4.00
CA GLU A 59 -13.67 -4.72 -4.39
C GLU A 59 -13.76 -4.95 -5.91
N GLU A 60 -13.30 -3.99 -6.72
CA GLU A 60 -13.28 -4.08 -8.19
C GLU A 60 -12.48 -5.27 -8.72
N VAL A 61 -11.42 -5.66 -8.00
CA VAL A 61 -10.59 -6.84 -8.34
C VAL A 61 -11.05 -8.11 -7.61
N GLY A 62 -12.17 -8.07 -6.88
CA GLY A 62 -12.78 -9.24 -6.23
C GLY A 62 -12.23 -9.57 -4.84
N MET A 63 -11.49 -8.66 -4.19
CA MET A 63 -11.02 -8.84 -2.81
C MET A 63 -12.10 -8.47 -1.78
N ASN A 64 -11.94 -8.96 -0.55
CA ASN A 64 -12.70 -8.51 0.61
C ASN A 64 -12.12 -7.17 1.12
N GLY A 65 -12.55 -6.07 0.50
CA GLY A 65 -12.22 -4.71 0.93
C GLY A 65 -13.13 -4.23 2.06
N GLU A 66 -12.57 -3.56 3.06
CA GLU A 66 -13.35 -2.91 4.11
C GLU A 66 -12.71 -1.57 4.49
N LEU A 67 -13.54 -0.53 4.60
CA LEU A 67 -13.17 0.77 5.13
C LEU A 67 -13.66 0.89 6.57
N ILE A 68 -12.73 1.03 7.51
CA ILE A 68 -12.98 1.24 8.93
C ILE A 68 -12.81 2.73 9.22
N GLU A 69 -13.92 3.39 9.51
CA GLU A 69 -13.96 4.83 9.81
C GLU A 69 -14.00 5.05 11.32
N LEU A 70 -12.95 5.65 11.86
CA LEU A 70 -12.83 6.03 13.27
C LEU A 70 -12.97 7.55 13.41
N PRO A 71 -13.65 8.05 14.46
CA PRO A 71 -13.85 9.49 14.66
C PRO A 71 -12.54 10.22 14.98
N SER A 72 -12.50 11.54 14.76
CA SER A 72 -11.30 12.37 14.96
C SER A 72 -10.82 12.46 16.40
N ASP A 73 -11.68 12.15 17.37
CA ASP A 73 -11.37 12.07 18.80
C ASP A 73 -10.87 10.68 19.26
N THR A 74 -10.66 9.75 18.31
CA THR A 74 -10.09 8.44 18.59
C THR A 74 -8.75 8.57 19.30
N THR A 75 -8.57 7.74 20.33
CA THR A 75 -7.32 7.66 21.09
C THR A 75 -6.36 6.66 20.46
N SER A 76 -5.07 6.78 20.78
CA SER A 76 -4.04 5.82 20.38
C SER A 76 -4.42 4.40 20.80
N GLU A 77 -4.91 4.20 22.03
CA GLU A 77 -5.27 2.89 22.57
C GLU A 77 -6.39 2.24 21.76
N ARG A 78 -7.40 3.02 21.36
CA ARG A 78 -8.51 2.52 20.53
C ARG A 78 -8.04 2.10 19.15
N LEU A 79 -7.21 2.91 18.49
CA LEU A 79 -6.66 2.57 17.17
C LEU A 79 -5.75 1.34 17.25
N LEU A 80 -4.88 1.26 18.26
CA LEU A 80 -3.98 0.12 18.47
C LEU A 80 -4.76 -1.16 18.76
N ALA A 81 -5.85 -1.09 19.52
CA ALA A 81 -6.73 -2.23 19.76
C ALA A 81 -7.39 -2.73 18.47
N GLU A 82 -7.82 -1.81 17.59
CA GLU A 82 -8.38 -2.18 16.29
C GLU A 82 -7.34 -2.85 15.38
N ILE A 83 -6.12 -2.30 15.33
CA ILE A 83 -5.01 -2.92 14.60
C ILE A 83 -4.67 -4.31 15.16
N ALA A 84 -4.65 -4.47 16.48
CA ALA A 84 -4.43 -5.78 17.11
C ALA A 84 -5.52 -6.80 16.72
N ARG A 85 -6.79 -6.38 16.71
CA ARG A 85 -7.90 -7.23 16.24
C ARG A 85 -7.69 -7.68 14.78
N LEU A 86 -7.29 -6.76 13.90
CA LEU A 86 -7.05 -7.04 12.48
C LEU A 86 -5.80 -7.90 12.23
N ASN A 87 -4.78 -7.76 13.07
CA ASN A 87 -3.59 -8.60 13.04
C ASN A 87 -3.91 -10.07 13.31
N GLU A 88 -4.87 -10.33 14.20
CA GLU A 88 -5.29 -11.70 14.56
C GLU A 88 -6.41 -12.25 13.67
N ASP A 89 -7.10 -11.40 12.92
CA ASP A 89 -8.16 -11.83 12.01
C ASP A 89 -7.57 -12.60 10.80
N PRO A 90 -7.88 -13.90 10.62
CA PRO A 90 -7.40 -14.69 9.49
C PRO A 90 -8.02 -14.27 8.14
N ALA A 91 -9.13 -13.53 8.13
CA ALA A 91 -9.69 -12.97 6.91
C ALA A 91 -8.96 -11.69 6.47
N THR A 92 -8.15 -11.09 7.34
CA THR A 92 -7.39 -9.87 7.07
C THR A 92 -5.97 -10.22 6.65
N HIS A 93 -5.61 -9.87 5.41
CA HIS A 93 -4.31 -10.17 4.82
C HIS A 93 -3.47 -8.91 4.60
N GLY A 94 -4.14 -7.76 4.49
CA GLY A 94 -3.50 -6.45 4.41
C GLY A 94 -4.22 -5.43 5.26
N ILE A 95 -3.43 -4.62 5.97
CA ILE A 95 -3.89 -3.51 6.80
C ILE A 95 -3.21 -2.25 6.29
N LEU A 96 -4.02 -1.22 6.09
CA LEU A 96 -3.58 0.10 5.73
C LEU A 96 -4.12 1.10 6.74
N VAL A 97 -3.26 1.94 7.29
CA VAL A 97 -3.68 3.07 8.14
C VAL A 97 -3.39 4.37 7.40
N GLN A 98 -4.45 5.14 7.13
CA GLN A 98 -4.33 6.37 6.36
C GLN A 98 -3.65 7.46 7.18
N LEU A 99 -2.63 8.08 6.59
CA LEU A 99 -1.90 9.23 7.14
C LEU A 99 -2.32 10.54 6.44
N PRO A 100 -2.20 11.71 7.10
CA PRO A 100 -1.75 11.90 8.48
C PRO A 100 -2.83 11.49 9.49
N LEU A 101 -2.39 11.09 10.69
CA LEU A 101 -3.27 10.84 11.83
C LEU A 101 -3.53 12.14 12.62
N PRO A 102 -4.63 12.20 13.40
CA PRO A 102 -4.83 13.27 14.37
C PRO A 102 -3.62 13.44 15.31
N PRO A 103 -3.31 14.68 15.74
CA PRO A 103 -2.07 15.00 16.45
C PRO A 103 -1.92 14.33 17.82
N GLN A 104 -3.02 13.84 18.40
CA GLN A 104 -2.99 13.09 19.65
C GLN A 104 -2.53 11.63 19.49
N ILE A 105 -2.42 11.14 18.25
CA ILE A 105 -2.04 9.75 17.96
C ILE A 105 -0.57 9.69 17.57
N ASP A 106 0.18 8.80 18.20
CA ASP A 106 1.57 8.51 17.83
C ASP A 106 1.59 7.65 16.55
N GLU A 107 1.89 8.31 15.42
CA GLU A 107 2.03 7.66 14.11
C GLU A 107 3.08 6.53 14.12
N ALA A 108 4.20 6.71 14.82
CA ALA A 108 5.25 5.70 14.84
C ALA A 108 4.79 4.42 15.55
N ALA A 109 4.08 4.57 16.68
CA ALA A 109 3.49 3.45 17.40
C ALA A 109 2.47 2.70 16.53
N VAL A 110 1.66 3.42 15.76
CA VAL A 110 0.67 2.85 14.84
C VAL A 110 1.33 2.05 13.72
N LEU A 111 2.36 2.59 13.07
CA LEU A 111 3.07 1.90 11.99
C LEU A 111 3.78 0.62 12.48
N ILE A 112 4.29 0.62 13.72
CA ILE A 112 4.89 -0.56 14.35
C ILE A 112 3.82 -1.60 14.74
N ALA A 113 2.61 -1.17 15.10
CA ALA A 113 1.55 -2.07 15.53
C ALA A 113 1.00 -2.93 14.38
N VAL A 114 1.08 -2.48 13.13
CA VAL A 114 0.69 -3.29 11.97
C VAL A 114 1.72 -4.40 11.78
N ARG A 115 1.27 -5.67 11.78
CA ARG A 115 2.20 -6.79 11.57
C ARG A 115 2.94 -6.65 10.24
N PRO A 116 4.28 -6.90 10.19
CA PRO A 116 5.06 -6.72 8.96
C PRO A 116 4.54 -7.51 7.75
N ASP A 117 3.94 -8.68 7.98
CA ASP A 117 3.36 -9.53 6.94
C ASP A 117 1.97 -9.07 6.45
N LYS A 118 1.34 -8.12 7.17
CA LYS A 118 0.07 -7.48 6.79
C LYS A 118 0.23 -6.00 6.42
N ASP A 119 1.43 -5.43 6.51
CA ASP A 119 1.74 -4.02 6.20
C ASP A 119 1.83 -3.77 4.69
N VAL A 120 0.67 -3.69 4.03
CA VAL A 120 0.59 -3.55 2.56
C VAL A 120 0.97 -2.18 2.03
N ASP A 121 1.07 -1.17 2.90
CA ASP A 121 1.64 0.13 2.55
C ASP A 121 3.17 0.16 2.75
N GLY A 122 3.76 -0.85 3.39
CA GLY A 122 5.21 -1.08 3.45
C GLY A 122 5.97 -0.13 4.36
N PHE A 123 5.29 0.50 5.33
CA PHE A 123 5.86 1.50 6.23
C PHE A 123 6.34 0.95 7.58
N HIS A 124 6.07 -0.32 7.88
CA HIS A 124 6.59 -0.95 9.08
C HIS A 124 8.13 -0.92 9.03
N PRO A 125 8.83 -0.49 10.11
CA PRO A 125 10.29 -0.34 10.10
C PRO A 125 11.05 -1.61 9.66
N MET A 126 10.54 -2.79 10.01
CA MET A 126 11.08 -4.07 9.53
C MET A 126 11.03 -4.22 8.00
N ASN A 127 9.94 -3.82 7.35
CA ASN A 127 9.81 -3.88 5.89
C ASN A 127 10.72 -2.87 5.20
N VAL A 128 10.79 -1.65 5.72
CA VAL A 128 11.73 -0.61 5.26
C VAL A 128 13.19 -1.07 5.42
N GLY A 129 13.54 -1.64 6.58
CA GLY A 129 14.88 -2.16 6.84
C GLY A 129 15.24 -3.36 5.95
N ARG A 130 14.28 -4.26 5.69
CA ARG A 130 14.44 -5.37 4.73
C ARG A 130 14.64 -4.84 3.31
N LEU A 131 13.90 -3.82 2.90
CA LEU A 131 14.05 -3.20 1.58
C LEU A 131 15.44 -2.57 1.43
N PHE A 132 15.89 -1.84 2.45
CA PHE A 132 17.24 -1.26 2.47
C PHE A 132 18.33 -2.34 2.39
N SER A 133 18.10 -3.49 3.05
CA SER A 133 19.05 -4.61 3.09
C SER A 133 19.00 -5.52 1.85
N ALA A 134 17.92 -5.48 1.07
CA ALA A 134 17.70 -6.34 -0.10
C ALA A 134 18.69 -6.10 -1.26
N GLY A 135 19.44 -5.00 -1.21
CA GLY A 135 20.43 -4.68 -2.25
C GLY A 135 19.77 -4.46 -3.61
N ARG A 136 20.18 -5.22 -4.63
CA ARG A 136 19.72 -5.02 -6.02
C ARG A 136 18.42 -5.74 -6.37
N ALA A 137 17.95 -6.68 -5.54
CA ALA A 137 16.78 -7.49 -5.82
C ALA A 137 15.81 -7.46 -4.64
N ILE A 138 14.65 -6.82 -4.85
CA ILE A 138 13.55 -6.81 -3.87
C ILE A 138 12.92 -8.21 -3.89
N PRO A 139 12.87 -8.94 -2.76
CA PRO A 139 12.20 -10.23 -2.69
C PRO A 139 10.71 -10.10 -3.04
N GLU A 140 10.16 -11.07 -3.76
CA GLU A 140 8.75 -11.02 -4.22
C GLU A 140 7.73 -10.92 -3.09
N HIS A 141 8.05 -11.45 -1.92
CA HIS A 141 7.20 -11.43 -0.72
C HIS A 141 7.41 -10.20 0.17
N LEU A 142 8.36 -9.32 -0.17
CA LEU A 142 8.62 -8.13 0.63
C LEU A 142 7.60 -7.04 0.29
N LEU A 143 6.82 -6.64 1.29
CA LEU A 143 5.94 -5.48 1.18
C LEU A 143 6.79 -4.21 1.24
N VAL A 144 6.58 -3.31 0.29
CA VAL A 144 7.38 -2.10 0.10
C VAL A 144 6.47 -0.90 -0.13
N PRO A 145 6.92 0.34 0.18
CA PRO A 145 6.15 1.55 -0.08
C PRO A 145 5.54 1.62 -1.48
N CYS A 146 4.21 1.70 -1.55
CA CYS A 146 3.47 1.52 -2.80
C CYS A 146 3.76 2.61 -3.84
N THR A 147 3.97 3.84 -3.41
CA THR A 147 4.24 5.00 -4.31
C THR A 147 5.58 4.87 -5.03
N PRO A 148 6.74 4.73 -4.34
CA PRO A 148 8.01 4.55 -5.04
C PRO A 148 8.05 3.25 -5.85
N TYR A 149 7.37 2.19 -5.39
CA TYR A 149 7.23 0.97 -6.19
C TYR A 149 6.43 1.20 -7.49
N GLY A 150 5.36 1.99 -7.42
CA GLY A 150 4.60 2.45 -8.59
C GLY A 150 5.44 3.29 -9.55
N CYS A 151 6.25 4.22 -9.05
CA CYS A 151 7.21 4.98 -9.87
C CYS A 151 8.18 4.05 -10.60
N LEU A 152 8.77 3.08 -9.89
CA LEU A 152 9.68 2.09 -10.47
C LEU A 152 8.98 1.21 -11.52
N HIS A 153 7.73 0.80 -11.26
CA HIS A 153 6.90 0.06 -12.20
C HIS A 153 6.71 0.82 -13.51
N LEU A 154 6.31 2.11 -13.42
CA LEU A 154 6.12 2.96 -14.60
C LEU A 154 7.43 3.18 -15.37
N LEU A 155 8.54 3.37 -14.67
CA LEU A 155 9.86 3.49 -15.30
C LEU A 155 10.25 2.20 -16.05
N ARG A 156 10.07 1.02 -15.45
CA ARG A 156 10.36 -0.27 -16.08
C ARG A 156 9.48 -0.58 -17.29
N ARG A 157 8.27 -0.01 -17.35
CA ARG A 157 7.37 -0.14 -18.51
C ARG A 157 7.72 0.82 -19.64
N THR A 158 8.42 1.91 -19.33
CA THR A 158 8.70 2.99 -20.28
C THR A 158 10.13 2.95 -20.82
N LEU A 159 11.10 2.57 -19.98
CA LEU A 159 12.53 2.60 -20.27
C LEU A 159 13.08 1.18 -20.44
N ASP A 160 14.08 1.05 -21.31
CA ASP A 160 14.88 -0.18 -21.42
C ASP A 160 15.64 -0.46 -20.12
N ALA A 161 15.80 -1.74 -19.78
CA ALA A 161 16.44 -2.17 -18.54
C ALA A 161 17.90 -1.71 -18.44
N ALA A 162 18.66 -1.74 -19.55
CA ALA A 162 20.05 -1.29 -19.56
C ALA A 162 20.15 0.24 -19.44
N ALA A 163 19.20 0.98 -20.01
CA ALA A 163 19.11 2.42 -19.85
C ALA A 163 18.81 2.80 -18.39
N LEU A 164 17.82 2.16 -17.76
CA LEU A 164 17.46 2.39 -16.37
C LEU A 164 18.61 2.05 -15.40
N ALA A 165 19.32 0.94 -15.65
CA ALA A 165 20.43 0.49 -14.79
C ALA A 165 21.65 1.43 -14.80
N LYS A 166 21.83 2.24 -15.84
CA LYS A 166 22.96 3.18 -15.98
C LYS A 166 22.56 4.63 -15.74
N ALA A 167 21.28 4.90 -15.50
CA ALA A 167 20.78 6.25 -15.33
C ALA A 167 21.30 6.86 -14.02
N HIS A 168 21.66 8.14 -14.06
CA HIS A 168 21.84 8.94 -12.86
C HIS A 168 20.48 9.42 -12.38
N ALA A 169 19.98 8.84 -11.29
CA ALA A 169 18.69 9.19 -10.70
C ALA A 169 18.86 10.25 -9.60
N VAL A 170 18.01 11.28 -9.62
CA VAL A 170 17.92 12.30 -8.58
C VAL A 170 16.53 12.26 -7.98
N VAL A 171 16.45 12.02 -6.67
CA VAL A 171 15.20 12.10 -5.90
C VAL A 171 15.19 13.44 -5.17
N VAL A 172 14.14 14.24 -5.40
CA VAL A 172 13.97 15.55 -4.74
C VAL A 172 12.88 15.42 -3.69
N GLY A 173 13.29 15.38 -2.41
CA GLY A 173 12.43 15.06 -1.28
C GLY A 173 12.92 13.81 -0.55
N ARG A 174 12.64 13.74 0.75
CA ARG A 174 13.10 12.66 1.65
C ARG A 174 12.06 12.27 2.70
N SER A 175 10.78 12.29 2.29
CA SER A 175 9.69 11.91 3.19
C SER A 175 9.70 10.40 3.41
N ASN A 176 9.37 9.96 4.62
CA ASN A 176 9.37 8.54 5.00
C ASN A 176 8.49 7.66 4.08
N ILE A 177 7.48 8.26 3.45
CA ILE A 177 6.49 7.55 2.63
C ILE A 177 6.83 7.49 1.13
N VAL A 178 7.81 8.27 0.64
CA VAL A 178 8.14 8.35 -0.80
C VAL A 178 9.64 8.44 -1.12
N GLY A 179 10.34 9.42 -0.55
CA GLY A 179 11.67 9.85 -1.03
C GLY A 179 12.81 9.14 -0.33
#